data_AF-A0A1Q3YXD4-F1
#
_entry.id   AF-A0A1Q3YXD4-F1
#
_cell.length_a   1.000
_cell.length_b   1.000
_cell.length_c   1.000
_cell.angle_alpha   90.00
_cell.angle_beta   90.00
_cell.angle_gamma   90.00
#
_symmetry.space_group_name_H-M   'P 1'
#
loop_
_entity.id
_entity.type
_entity.pdbx_description
1 polymer ?
#
loop_
_entity_poly.entity_id
_entity_poly.type
_entity_poly.pdbx_seq_one_letter_code
_entity_poly.pdbx_strand_id
1 'polypeptide(L)'
;MKETKRKWPSFETWDIKDLPEFDEIMQKRWEIYDREMKALIAKGGVHEDEDGWWVDDATGELIGPDPEIERPLTEEELANAKPFAEVFPELAASIKRTRGRPKSENPKAAVTLRLDPETVARFEAAGPDWRRRMAEILDRAAP
;
A
#
# COMPACT_ATOMS: atom_id res chain seq x y z
N MET A 1 27.41 10.80 11.39
CA MET A 1 27.40 10.24 10.02
C MET A 1 27.90 11.34 9.09
N LYS A 2 28.91 11.07 8.26
CA LYS A 2 29.42 12.10 7.34
C LYS A 2 28.37 12.30 6.25
N GLU A 3 27.92 13.54 6.11
CA GLU A 3 26.98 13.96 5.07
C GLU A 3 27.69 13.80 3.72
N THR A 4 27.45 12.68 3.04
CA THR A 4 27.85 12.49 1.65
C THR A 4 27.06 13.50 0.83
N LYS A 5 27.74 14.54 0.34
CA LYS A 5 27.14 15.51 -0.58
C LYS A 5 26.48 14.73 -1.71
N ARG A 6 25.15 14.83 -1.82
CA ARG A 6 24.41 14.24 -2.94
C ARG A 6 24.92 14.88 -4.24
N LYS A 7 25.18 14.05 -5.24
CA LYS A 7 25.69 14.46 -6.56
C LYS A 7 24.64 15.27 -7.33
N TRP A 8 23.36 15.06 -7.03
CA TRP A 8 22.20 15.65 -7.71
C TRP A 8 21.30 16.45 -6.76
N PRO A 9 20.55 17.45 -7.28
CA PRO A 9 19.49 18.12 -6.52
C PRO A 9 18.51 17.09 -5.94
N SER A 10 18.05 17.31 -4.71
CA SER A 10 17.13 16.38 -4.03
C SER A 10 15.91 17.11 -3.49
N PHE A 11 14.75 16.52 -3.69
CA PHE A 11 13.49 16.99 -3.12
C PHE A 11 13.04 16.04 -2.00
N GLU A 12 13.35 16.40 -0.76
CA GLU A 12 12.95 15.61 0.42
C GLU A 12 11.88 16.35 1.21
N THR A 13 10.84 15.62 1.60
CA THR A 13 9.70 16.15 2.37
C THR A 13 9.47 15.41 3.68
N TRP A 14 10.18 14.30 3.92
CA TRP A 14 9.96 13.42 5.07
C TRP A 14 10.25 14.09 6.41
N ASP A 15 11.30 14.91 6.47
CA ASP A 15 11.76 15.63 7.66
C ASP A 15 10.82 16.78 8.08
N ILE A 16 9.94 17.23 7.16
CA ILE A 16 9.01 18.35 7.40
C ILE A 16 7.55 17.92 7.49
N LYS A 17 7.24 16.62 7.33
CA LYS A 17 5.87 16.10 7.18
C LYS A 17 4.91 16.45 8.32
N ASP A 18 5.44 16.66 9.52
CA ASP A 18 4.66 16.92 10.75
C ASP A 18 4.64 18.42 11.11
N LEU A 19 5.22 19.28 10.28
CA LEU A 19 5.27 20.73 10.53
C LEU A 19 3.97 21.42 10.08
N PRO A 20 3.47 22.42 10.83
CA PRO A 20 2.29 23.21 10.44
C PRO A 20 2.46 23.93 9.10
N GLU A 21 3.69 24.33 8.76
CA GLU A 21 4.05 25.01 7.51
C GLU A 21 4.51 24.05 6.40
N PHE A 22 4.13 22.77 6.47
CA PHE A 22 4.55 21.73 5.53
C PHE A 22 4.42 22.18 4.07
N ASP A 23 3.25 22.68 3.67
CA ASP A 23 2.97 23.07 2.29
C ASP A 23 3.89 24.20 1.81
N GLU A 24 4.13 25.21 2.64
CA GLU A 24 5.00 26.34 2.29
C GLU A 24 6.48 25.92 2.18
N ILE A 25 6.94 25.07 3.11
CA ILE A 25 8.32 24.57 3.10
C ILE A 25 8.52 23.62 1.93
N MET A 26 7.53 22.76 1.65
CA MET A 26 7.52 21.86 0.50
C MET A 26 7.59 22.65 -0.82
N GLN A 27 6.75 23.68 -0.98
CA GLN A 27 6.73 24.50 -2.19
C GLN A 27 8.09 25.20 -2.42
N LYS A 28 8.68 25.78 -1.37
CA LYS A 28 10.01 26.39 -1.45
C LYS A 28 11.10 25.39 -1.83
N ARG A 29 11.05 24.17 -1.28
CA ARG A 29 12.00 23.09 -1.63
C ARG A 29 11.81 22.64 -3.08
N TRP A 30 10.57 22.55 -3.55
CA TRP A 30 10.26 22.23 -4.93
C TRP A 30 10.82 23.30 -5.89
N GLU A 31 10.64 24.59 -5.59
CA GLU A 31 11.17 25.69 -6.42
C GLU A 31 12.70 25.67 -6.52
N ILE A 32 13.38 25.32 -5.42
CA ILE A 32 14.85 25.18 -5.41
C ILE A 32 15.27 24.00 -6.31
N TYR A 33 14.64 22.84 -6.11
CA TYR A 33 14.90 21.64 -6.90
C TYR A 33 14.64 21.87 -8.40
N ASP A 34 13.46 22.42 -8.76
CA ASP A 34 13.07 22.71 -10.14
C ASP A 34 14.06 23.69 -10.82
N ARG A 35 14.50 24.72 -10.11
CA ARG A 35 15.50 25.66 -10.62
C ARG A 35 16.85 24.99 -10.87
N GLU A 36 17.31 24.15 -9.94
CA GLU A 36 18.59 23.44 -10.08
C GLU A 36 18.53 22.40 -11.21
N MET A 37 17.42 21.67 -11.34
CA MET A 37 17.18 20.74 -12.44
C MET A 37 17.13 21.45 -13.80
N LYS A 38 16.40 22.57 -13.91
CA LYS A 38 16.37 23.38 -15.13
C LYS A 38 17.74 23.93 -15.51
N ALA A 39 18.56 24.30 -14.53
CA ALA A 39 19.92 24.75 -14.79
C ALA A 39 20.82 23.62 -15.32
N LEU A 40 20.65 22.39 -14.82
CA LEU A 40 21.36 21.20 -15.33
C LEU A 40 20.95 20.90 -16.77
N ILE A 41 19.64 20.87 -17.07
CA ILE A 41 19.12 20.63 -18.41
C ILE A 41 19.60 21.73 -19.38
N ALA A 42 19.53 23.00 -18.98
CA ALA A 42 19.93 24.13 -19.83
C ALA A 42 21.43 24.17 -20.13
N LYS A 43 22.27 23.59 -19.27
CA LYS A 43 23.72 23.51 -19.48
C LYS A 43 24.09 22.59 -20.65
N GLY A 44 23.20 21.68 -21.05
CA GLY A 44 23.46 20.65 -22.05
C GLY A 44 24.37 19.56 -21.49
N GLY A 45 24.00 18.30 -21.71
CA GLY A 45 24.69 17.15 -21.12
C GLY A 45 23.77 16.20 -20.35
N VAL A 46 22.45 16.27 -20.56
CA VAL A 46 21.50 15.31 -20.00
C VAL A 46 20.42 15.02 -21.04
N HIS A 47 20.05 13.75 -21.22
CA HIS A 47 18.91 13.32 -22.04
C HIS A 47 17.99 12.38 -21.27
N GLU A 48 16.77 12.19 -21.77
CA GLU A 48 15.86 11.14 -21.31
C GLU A 48 16.09 9.90 -22.19
N ASP A 49 16.36 8.73 -21.58
CA ASP A 49 16.59 7.47 -22.28
C ASP A 49 15.28 6.79 -22.76
N GLU A 50 15.39 5.58 -23.32
CA GLU A 50 14.23 4.83 -23.83
C GLU A 50 13.21 4.45 -22.74
N ASP A 51 13.65 4.39 -21.48
CA ASP A 51 12.84 4.02 -20.32
C ASP A 51 12.31 5.23 -19.55
N GLY A 52 12.60 6.46 -20.02
CA GLY A 52 12.10 7.69 -19.42
C GLY A 52 13.00 8.24 -18.30
N TRP A 53 14.23 7.75 -18.16
CA TRP A 53 15.16 8.20 -17.13
C TRP A 53 16.07 9.31 -17.65
N TRP A 54 16.37 10.27 -16.78
CA TRP A 54 17.35 11.31 -17.09
C TRP A 54 18.77 10.76 -16.89
N VAL A 55 19.61 10.85 -17.93
CA VAL A 55 20.99 10.35 -17.98
C VAL A 55 21.95 11.50 -18.23
N ASP A 56 23.02 11.61 -17.45
CA ASP A 56 24.13 12.52 -17.71
C ASP A 56 24.96 12.04 -18.92
N ASP A 57 25.03 12.84 -19.98
CA ASP A 57 25.71 12.49 -21.26
C ASP A 57 27.23 12.31 -21.09
N ALA A 58 27.84 12.95 -20.09
CA ALA A 58 29.29 12.93 -19.91
C ALA A 58 29.77 11.67 -19.16
N THR A 59 28.92 11.14 -18.27
CA THR A 59 29.24 10.00 -17.39
C THR A 59 28.41 8.75 -17.68
N GLY A 60 27.27 8.88 -18.34
CA GLY A 60 26.28 7.82 -18.56
C GLY A 60 25.50 7.45 -17.29
N GLU A 61 25.60 8.25 -16.22
CA GLU A 61 24.94 7.96 -14.94
C GLU A 61 23.50 8.49 -14.91
N LEU A 62 22.62 7.76 -14.22
CA LEU A 62 21.24 8.18 -13.97
C LEU A 62 21.19 9.36 -12.99
N ILE A 63 20.32 10.31 -13.29
CA ILE A 63 20.05 11.51 -12.49
C ILE A 63 18.76 11.27 -11.69
N GLY A 64 18.91 11.04 -10.38
CA GLY A 64 17.82 10.76 -9.45
C GLY A 64 18.33 10.48 -8.02
N PRO A 65 17.45 10.19 -7.05
CA PRO A 65 17.88 9.60 -5.78
C PRO A 65 18.60 8.26 -6.04
N ASP A 66 19.67 8.02 -5.28
CA ASP A 66 20.68 6.95 -5.44
C ASP A 66 20.52 6.05 -6.69
N PRO A 67 21.35 6.24 -7.74
CA PRO A 67 21.23 5.49 -8.99
C PRO A 67 21.39 3.97 -8.81
N GLU A 68 21.97 3.50 -7.71
CA GLU A 68 22.03 2.06 -7.41
C GLU A 68 20.70 1.47 -6.91
N ILE A 69 19.82 2.30 -6.34
CA ILE A 69 18.53 1.86 -5.78
C ILE A 69 17.43 1.91 -6.84
N GLU A 70 17.46 2.92 -7.72
CA GLU A 70 16.38 3.20 -8.67
C GLU A 70 16.61 2.65 -10.07
N ARG A 71 17.80 2.10 -10.37
CA ARG A 71 18.02 1.43 -11.67
C ARG A 71 17.09 0.22 -11.84
N PRO A 72 16.64 -0.06 -13.08
CA PRO A 72 16.03 -1.35 -13.39
C PRO A 72 16.96 -2.50 -12.99
N LEU A 73 16.36 -3.58 -12.47
CA LEU A 73 17.10 -4.82 -12.22
C LEU A 73 17.65 -5.34 -13.55
N THR A 74 18.93 -5.69 -13.57
CA THR A 74 19.53 -6.39 -14.71
C THR A 74 18.95 -7.80 -14.84
N GLU A 75 19.02 -8.38 -16.05
CA GLU A 75 18.55 -9.76 -16.29
C GLU A 75 19.25 -10.77 -15.37
N GLU A 76 20.53 -10.55 -15.08
CA GLU A 76 21.29 -11.41 -14.16
C GLU A 76 20.80 -11.28 -12.71
N GLU A 77 20.48 -10.08 -12.25
CA GLU A 77 19.92 -9.86 -10.90
C GLU A 77 18.52 -10.48 -10.79
N LEU A 78 17.70 -10.35 -11.84
CA LEU A 78 16.36 -10.94 -11.90
C LEU A 78 16.41 -12.47 -11.93
N ALA A 79 17.33 -13.06 -12.69
CA ALA A 79 17.52 -14.51 -12.75
C ALA A 79 17.92 -15.11 -11.39
N ASN A 80 18.57 -14.32 -10.53
CA ASN A 80 18.95 -14.71 -9.18
C ASN A 80 17.87 -14.42 -8.12
N ALA A 81 16.73 -13.86 -8.50
CA ALA A 81 15.63 -13.57 -7.58
C ALA A 81 15.09 -14.87 -6.95
N LYS A 82 14.88 -14.85 -5.64
CA LYS A 82 14.34 -15.98 -4.87
C LYS A 82 12.93 -15.70 -4.38
N PRO A 83 12.07 -16.74 -4.28
CA PRO A 83 10.76 -16.58 -3.69
C PRO A 83 10.84 -16.03 -2.26
N PHE A 84 9.95 -15.10 -1.91
CA PHE A 84 9.88 -14.48 -0.58
C PHE A 84 9.88 -15.51 0.58
N ALA A 85 9.14 -16.60 0.41
CA ALA A 85 9.03 -17.65 1.43
C ALA A 85 10.33 -18.46 1.63
N GLU A 86 11.22 -18.49 0.64
CA GLU A 86 12.53 -19.12 0.76
C GLU A 86 13.50 -18.21 1.51
N VAL A 87 13.48 -16.90 1.22
CA VAL A 87 14.37 -15.92 1.87
C VAL A 87 13.92 -15.62 3.30
N PHE A 88 12.60 -15.58 3.55
CA PHE A 88 12.02 -15.23 4.85
C PHE A 88 11.01 -16.29 5.33
N PRO A 89 11.48 -17.50 5.70
CA PRO A 89 10.60 -18.62 6.01
C PRO A 89 9.70 -18.37 7.23
N GLU A 90 10.21 -17.76 8.29
CA GLU A 90 9.43 -17.49 9.50
C GLU A 90 8.33 -16.45 9.27
N LEU A 91 8.63 -15.40 8.50
CA LEU A 91 7.67 -14.35 8.15
C LEU A 91 6.60 -14.87 7.19
N ALA A 92 6.97 -15.70 6.22
CA ALA A 92 5.99 -16.36 5.36
C ALA A 92 5.06 -17.29 6.15
N ALA A 93 5.59 -18.02 7.15
CA ALA A 93 4.78 -18.87 8.02
C ALA A 93 3.80 -18.07 8.90
N SER A 94 4.21 -16.90 9.40
CA SER A 94 3.33 -16.05 10.23
C SER A 94 2.16 -15.48 9.42
N ILE A 95 2.39 -15.04 8.18
CA ILE A 95 1.34 -14.52 7.29
C ILE A 95 0.33 -15.62 6.93
N LYS A 96 0.81 -16.85 6.66
CA LYS A 96 -0.05 -17.98 6.27
C LYS A 96 -1.04 -18.37 7.38
N ARG A 97 -0.69 -18.17 8.65
CA ARG A 97 -1.57 -18.47 9.81
C ARG A 97 -2.75 -17.52 9.95
N THR A 98 -2.72 -16.35 9.30
CA THR A 98 -3.66 -15.25 9.57
C THR A 98 -4.76 -15.09 8.50
N ARG A 99 -4.94 -16.04 7.59
CA ARG A 99 -6.05 -15.93 6.62
C ARG A 99 -7.39 -16.21 7.30
N GLY A 100 -8.11 -15.14 7.62
CA GLY A 100 -9.53 -15.14 7.99
C GLY A 100 -9.80 -14.87 9.47
N ARG A 101 -11.04 -14.45 9.78
CA ARG A 101 -11.52 -14.38 11.16
C ARG A 101 -11.39 -15.77 11.78
N PRO A 102 -10.91 -15.90 13.04
CA PRO A 102 -10.94 -17.17 13.75
C PRO A 102 -12.32 -17.81 13.65
N LYS A 103 -12.36 -19.13 13.42
CA LYS A 103 -13.61 -19.88 13.38
C LYS A 103 -14.33 -19.67 14.72
N SER A 104 -15.59 -19.24 14.67
CA SER A 104 -16.41 -19.13 15.89
C SER A 104 -16.57 -20.52 16.50
N GLU A 105 -16.38 -20.65 17.81
CA GLU A 105 -16.59 -21.91 18.56
C GLU A 105 -18.03 -22.42 18.37
N ASN A 106 -19.01 -21.50 18.35
CA ASN A 106 -20.43 -21.80 18.16
C ASN A 106 -21.03 -20.94 17.04
N PRO A 107 -20.89 -21.34 15.76
CA PRO A 107 -21.55 -20.65 14.66
C PRO A 107 -23.05 -20.97 14.65
N LYS A 108 -23.89 -19.99 14.28
CA LYS A 108 -25.31 -20.25 14.02
C LYS A 108 -25.44 -21.20 12.82
N ALA A 109 -26.29 -22.23 12.95
CA ALA A 109 -26.58 -23.13 11.84
C ALA A 109 -27.44 -22.42 10.78
N ALA A 110 -26.99 -22.43 9.52
CA ALA A 110 -27.78 -21.95 8.40
C ALA A 110 -28.74 -23.06 7.96
N VAL A 111 -30.03 -22.92 8.30
CA VAL A 111 -31.08 -23.89 7.94
C VAL A 111 -32.07 -23.27 6.97
N THR A 112 -32.54 -24.05 6.00
CA THR A 112 -33.64 -23.67 5.12
C THR A 112 -34.96 -24.12 5.75
N LEU A 113 -35.69 -23.19 6.36
CA LEU A 113 -37.01 -23.43 6.97
C LEU A 113 -38.11 -22.74 6.16
N ARG A 114 -39.21 -23.45 5.88
CA ARG A 114 -40.41 -22.86 5.29
C ARG A 114 -41.36 -22.46 6.40
N LEU A 115 -41.79 -21.20 6.40
CA LEU A 115 -42.73 -20.63 7.35
C LEU A 115 -43.97 -20.14 6.61
N ASP A 116 -45.08 -20.00 7.35
CA ASP A 116 -46.27 -19.36 6.82
C ASP A 116 -45.96 -17.89 6.42
N PRO A 117 -46.37 -17.43 5.23
CA PRO A 117 -46.10 -16.07 4.76
C PRO A 117 -46.60 -14.97 5.71
N GLU A 118 -47.74 -15.18 6.36
CA GLU A 118 -48.31 -14.20 7.30
C GLU A 118 -47.45 -14.08 8.56
N THR A 119 -46.86 -15.20 9.00
CA THR A 119 -45.92 -15.18 10.13
C THR A 119 -44.67 -14.37 9.79
N VAL A 120 -44.09 -14.58 8.61
CA VAL A 120 -42.91 -13.80 8.15
C VAL A 120 -43.25 -12.31 8.06
N ALA A 121 -44.38 -11.96 7.45
CA ALA A 121 -44.82 -10.57 7.32
C ALA A 121 -44.99 -9.86 8.68
N ARG A 122 -45.56 -10.54 9.68
CA ARG A 122 -45.69 -9.99 11.06
C ARG A 122 -44.33 -9.70 11.68
N PHE A 123 -43.36 -10.57 11.47
CA PHE A 123 -42.00 -10.36 11.97
C PHE A 123 -41.30 -9.21 11.21
N GLU A 124 -41.36 -9.19 9.87
CA GLU A 124 -40.78 -8.12 9.06
C GLU A 124 -41.31 -6.73 9.44
N ALA A 125 -42.61 -6.63 9.72
CA ALA A 125 -43.25 -5.40 10.19
C ALA A 125 -42.72 -4.92 11.56
N ALA A 126 -42.09 -5.81 12.35
CA ALA A 126 -41.51 -5.45 13.64
C ALA A 126 -40.14 -4.75 13.52
N GLY A 127 -39.56 -4.66 12.31
CA GLY A 127 -38.37 -3.85 12.01
C GLY A 127 -37.15 -4.64 11.52
N PRO A 128 -35.98 -3.97 11.35
CA PRO A 128 -34.80 -4.51 10.65
C PRO A 128 -34.18 -5.76 11.32
N ASP A 129 -34.39 -5.96 12.61
CA ASP A 129 -33.87 -7.11 13.38
C ASP A 129 -34.86 -8.29 13.49
N TRP A 130 -35.87 -8.34 12.62
CA TRP A 130 -36.94 -9.33 12.73
C TRP A 130 -36.47 -10.80 12.74
N ARG A 131 -35.43 -11.13 11.96
CA ARG A 131 -34.84 -12.49 11.94
C ARG A 131 -34.19 -12.85 13.28
N ARG A 132 -33.53 -11.88 13.93
CA ARG A 132 -32.94 -12.08 15.26
C ARG A 132 -34.02 -12.28 16.30
N ARG A 133 -35.07 -11.47 16.29
CA ARG A 133 -36.21 -11.60 17.22
C ARG A 133 -36.95 -12.92 17.03
N MET A 134 -37.11 -13.37 15.79
CA MET A 134 -37.66 -14.69 15.49
C MET A 134 -36.80 -15.81 16.09
N ALA A 135 -35.47 -15.75 15.92
CA ALA A 135 -34.56 -16.71 16.53
C ALA A 135 -34.67 -16.73 18.06
N GLU A 136 -34.71 -15.56 18.72
CA GLU A 136 -34.86 -15.47 20.18
C GLU A 136 -36.19 -16.07 20.68
N ILE A 137 -37.27 -15.98 19.90
CA ILE A 137 -38.56 -16.60 20.24
C ILE A 137 -38.49 -18.12 20.05
N LEU A 138 -37.86 -18.60 18.98
CA LEU A 138 -37.64 -20.04 18.76
C LEU A 138 -36.79 -20.65 19.87
N ASP A 139 -35.75 -19.95 20.33
CA ASP A 139 -34.91 -20.40 21.45
C ASP A 139 -35.72 -20.50 22.76
N ARG A 140 -36.64 -19.55 23.01
CA ARG A 140 -37.52 -19.58 24.20
C ARG A 140 -38.61 -20.65 24.12
N ALA A 141 -39.06 -20.98 22.91
CA ALA A 141 -40.06 -22.00 22.65
C ALA A 141 -39.44 -23.39 22.41
N ALA A 142 -38.11 -23.51 22.55
CA ALA A 142 -37.42 -24.78 22.45
C ALA A 142 -37.98 -25.78 23.48
N PRO A 143 -38.14 -27.06 23.09
CA PRO A 143 -38.69 -28.12 23.96
C PRO A 143 -37.81 -28.42 25.18
#